data_AF-A0A920GTA6-F1
#
_entry.id   AF-A0A920GTA6-F1
#
_cell.length_a   1.000
_cell.length_b   1.000
_cell.length_c   1.000
_cell.angle_alpha   90.00
_cell.angle_beta   90.00
_cell.angle_gamma   90.00
#
_symmetry.space_group_name_H-M   'P 1'
#
loop_
_entity.id
_entity.type
_entity.pdbx_description
1 polymer ?
#
loop_
_entity_poly.entity_id
_entity_poly.type
_entity_poly.pdbx_seq_one_letter_code
_entity_poly.pdbx_strand_id
1 'polypeptide(L)' 'MLQEWAQARGQNPPNYEVISRSGPDHAPDFLGKSYIGPQEKHQKAMAGSKRQAEQMAAKALLQKIGEVIH' A
#
# COMPACT_ATOMS: atom_id res chain seq x y z
N MET A 1 8.19 6.37 -6.38
CA MET A 1 7.71 5.17 -5.65
C MET A 1 7.59 5.47 -4.16
N LEU A 2 6.72 4.76 -3.41
CA LEU A 2 6.63 4.89 -1.95
C LEU A 2 7.98 4.60 -1.25
N GLN A 3 8.75 3.67 -1.82
CA GLN A 3 10.09 3.34 -1.35
C GLN A 3 11.09 4.51 -1.49
N GLU A 4 11.11 5.18 -2.63
CA GLU A 4 11.98 6.35 -2.85
C GLU A 4 11.63 7.49 -1.90
N TRP A 5 10.33 7.71 -1.65
CA TRP A 5 9.88 8.69 -0.66
C TRP A 5 10.39 8.36 0.74
N ALA A 6 10.35 7.09 1.14
CA ALA A 6 10.85 6.63 2.44
C ALA A 6 12.37 6.83 2.55
N GLN A 7 13.11 6.41 1.53
CA GLN A 7 14.57 6.55 1.46
C GLN A 7 15.02 8.02 1.51
N ALA A 8 14.37 8.89 0.74
CA ALA A 8 14.68 10.33 0.70
C ALA A 8 14.49 11.02 2.07
N ARG A 9 13.70 10.41 2.97
CA ARG A 9 13.41 10.93 4.32
C ARG A 9 14.08 10.13 5.44
N GLY A 10 14.99 9.20 5.12
CA GLY A 10 15.65 8.34 6.10
C GLY A 10 14.69 7.43 6.88
N GLN A 11 13.51 7.14 6.32
CA GLN A 11 12.53 6.25 6.91
C GLN A 11 12.87 4.79 6.62
N ASN A 12 12.35 3.89 7.46
CA ASN A 12 12.38 2.45 7.17
C ASN A 12 11.65 2.16 5.84
N PRO A 13 12.09 1.14 5.08
CA PRO A 13 11.41 0.73 3.85
C PRO A 13 9.92 0.43 4.09
N PRO A 14 9.04 0.75 3.13
CA PRO A 14 7.63 0.40 3.20
C PRO A 14 7.43 -1.11 3.16
N ASN A 15 6.41 -1.57 3.85
CA ASN A 15 5.96 -2.95 3.82
C ASN A 15 4.67 -3.06 3.00
N TYR A 16 4.51 -4.21 2.35
CA TYR A 16 3.37 -4.53 1.50
C TYR A 16 2.83 -5.89 1.93
N GLU A 17 1.52 -5.97 2.16
CA GLU A 17 0.85 -7.20 2.58
C GLU A 17 -0.49 -7.34 1.87
N VAL A 18 -0.86 -8.56 1.50
CA VAL A 18 -2.22 -8.88 1.07
C VAL A 18 -2.95 -9.44 2.29
N ILE A 19 -3.95 -8.70 2.77
CA ILE A 19 -4.65 -9.01 4.02
C ILE A 19 -5.99 -9.69 3.81
N SER A 20 -6.49 -9.72 2.57
CA SER A 20 -7.68 -10.48 2.21
C SER A 20 -7.67 -10.85 0.73
N ARG A 21 -8.32 -11.97 0.41
CA ARG A 21 -8.69 -12.39 -0.94
C ARG A 21 -10.16 -12.79 -0.91
N SER A 22 -10.95 -12.22 -1.80
CA SER A 22 -12.37 -12.51 -1.98
C SER A 22 -12.68 -12.70 -3.47
N GLY A 23 -13.94 -12.96 -3.80
CA GLY A 23 -14.38 -13.16 -5.18
C GLY A 23 -14.19 -14.59 -5.71
N PRO A 24 -14.78 -14.91 -6.86
CA PRO A 24 -14.69 -16.23 -7.48
C PRO A 24 -13.28 -16.54 -7.98
N ASP A 25 -12.98 -17.83 -8.17
CA ASP A 25 -11.63 -18.28 -8.55
C ASP A 25 -11.09 -17.64 -9.84
N HIS A 26 -11.99 -17.31 -10.78
CA HIS A 26 -11.65 -16.67 -12.05
C HIS A 26 -11.65 -15.14 -12.01
N ALA A 27 -12.15 -14.52 -10.93
CA ALA A 27 -12.13 -13.07 -10.73
C ALA A 27 -11.88 -12.74 -9.25
N PRO A 28 -10.68 -13.04 -8.72
CA PRO A 28 -10.35 -12.76 -7.34
C PRO A 28 -10.12 -11.26 -7.10
N ASP A 29 -10.68 -10.74 -6.02
CA ASP A 29 -10.34 -9.44 -5.46
C ASP A 29 -9.30 -9.62 -4.35
N PHE A 30 -8.22 -8.86 -4.42
CA PHE A 30 -7.17 -8.85 -3.40
C PHE A 30 -7.19 -7.52 -2.66
N LEU A 31 -7.26 -7.56 -1.33
CA LEU A 31 -7.08 -6.39 -0.48
C LEU A 31 -5.61 -6.28 -0.07
N GLY A 32 -4.89 -5.37 -0.72
CA GLY A 32 -3.51 -5.01 -0.40
C GLY A 32 -3.49 -3.92 0.67
N LYS A 33 -2.48 -3.95 1.55
CA LYS A 33 -2.16 -2.92 2.52
C LYS A 33 -0.70 -2.52 2.39
N SER A 34 -0.43 -1.23 2.48
CA SER A 34 0.92 -0.67 2.51
C SER A 34 1.09 0.18 3.76
N TYR A 35 2.26 0.12 4.38
CA TYR A 35 2.58 0.90 5.59
C TYR A 35 4.06 1.27 5.68
N ILE A 36 4.35 2.40 6.33
CA ILE A 36 5.72 2.85 6.65
C ILE A 36 5.81 3.06 8.15
N GLY A 37 6.83 2.48 8.78
CA GLY A 37 7.01 2.55 10.23
C GLY A 37 5.90 1.79 10.97
N PRO A 38 5.36 2.33 12.09
CA PRO A 38 4.26 1.70 12.81
C PRO A 38 3.06 1.44 11.90
N GLN A 39 2.32 0.36 12.17
CA GLN A 39 1.20 -0.05 11.32
C GLN A 39 0.08 0.99 11.23
N GLU A 40 0.02 2.01 12.10
CA GLU A 40 -0.97 3.10 12.07
C GLU A 40 -0.90 3.96 10.80
N LYS A 41 0.30 4.12 10.21
CA LYS A 41 0.50 4.85 8.95
C LYS A 41 0.38 3.90 7.77
N HIS A 42 -0.86 3.50 7.49
CA HIS A 42 -1.17 2.56 6.42
C HIS A 42 -2.27 3.04 5.48
N GLN A 43 -2.32 2.46 4.29
CA GLN A 43 -3.46 2.51 3.38
C GLN A 43 -3.77 1.12 2.83
N LYS A 44 -5.02 0.93 2.42
CA LYS A 44 -5.52 -0.34 1.86
C LYS A 44 -6.16 -0.08 0.50
N ALA A 45 -6.05 -1.03 -0.43
CA ALA A 45 -6.70 -0.94 -1.74
C ALA A 45 -7.06 -2.33 -2.26
N MET A 46 -8.16 -2.42 -3.00
CA MET A 46 -8.59 -3.65 -3.68
C MET A 46 -8.20 -3.63 -5.15
N ALA A 47 -7.78 -4.77 -5.68
CA ALA A 47 -7.57 -4.97 -7.12
C ALA A 47 -7.68 -6.46 -7.51
N GLY A 48 -7.84 -6.71 -8.81
CA GLY A 48 -7.93 -8.07 -9.38
C GLY A 48 -6.65 -8.90 -9.32
N SER A 49 -5.54 -8.33 -8.81
CA SER A 49 -4.29 -9.05 -8.58
C SER A 49 -3.56 -8.54 -7.36
N LYS A 50 -2.80 -9.42 -6.68
CA LYS A 50 -1.97 -9.07 -5.51
C LYS A 50 -1.08 -7.86 -5.77
N ARG A 51 -0.33 -7.89 -6.88
CA ARG A 51 0.60 -6.83 -7.27
C ARG A 51 -0.11 -5.49 -7.48
N GLN A 52 -1.27 -5.47 -8.13
CA GLN A 52 -2.02 -4.23 -8.31
C GLN A 52 -2.57 -3.70 -6.99
N ALA A 53 -3.06 -4.58 -6.11
CA ALA A 53 -3.59 -4.20 -4.82
C ALA A 53 -2.51 -3.54 -3.94
N GLU A 54 -1.31 -4.11 -3.93
CA GLU A 54 -0.13 -3.53 -3.27
C GLU A 54 0.27 -2.18 -3.88
N GLN A 55 0.35 -2.08 -5.20
CA GLN A 55 0.69 -0.83 -5.89
C GLN A 55 -0.32 0.29 -5.63
N MET A 56 -1.61 -0.04 -5.63
CA MET A 56 -2.67 0.92 -5.33
C MET A 56 -2.63 1.37 -3.87
N ALA A 57 -2.41 0.45 -2.92
CA ALA A 57 -2.23 0.78 -1.52
C ALA A 57 -0.98 1.66 -1.30
N ALA A 58 0.11 1.40 -2.03
CA ALA A 58 1.33 2.19 -1.98
C ALA A 58 1.10 3.63 -2.47
N LYS A 59 0.38 3.76 -3.59
CA LYS A 59 0.02 5.05 -4.18
C LYS A 59 -0.88 5.85 -3.24
N ALA A 60 -1.90 5.21 -2.68
CA ALA A 60 -2.80 5.84 -1.71
C ALA A 60 -2.04 6.31 -0.46
N LEU A 61 -1.11 5.49 0.05
CA LEU A 61 -0.29 5.89 1.19
C LEU A 61 0.61 7.08 0.86
N LEU A 62 1.25 7.06 -0.31
CA LEU A 62 2.10 8.16 -0.77
C LEU A 62 1.33 9.47 -0.92
N GLN A 63 0.10 9.42 -1.45
CA GLN A 63 -0.78 10.58 -1.54
C GLN A 63 -1.13 11.11 -0.15
N LYS A 64 -1.59 10.24 0.76
CA LYS A 64 -1.96 10.63 2.12
C LYS A 64 -0.79 11.28 2.88
N ILE A 65 0.40 10.70 2.85
CA ILE A 65 1.56 11.26 3.55
C ILE A 65 2.21 12.43 2.80
N GLY A 66 1.96 12.56 1.49
CA GLY A 66 2.35 13.73 0.70
C GLY A 66 1.49 14.95 1.01
N GLU A 67 0.18 14.77 1.23
CA GLU A 67 -0.76 15.83 1.60
C GLU A 67 -0.61 16.30 3.05
N VAL A 68 -0.27 15.40 3.97
CA VAL A 68 -0.07 15.73 5.40
C VAL A 68 1.22 16.54 5.65
N ILE A 69 2.09 16.68 4.65
CA ILE A 69 3.34 17.45 4.74
C ILE A 69 3.17 18.72 3.90
N HIS A 70 2.42 19.67 4.44
CA HIS A 70 2.43 21.08 4.04
C HIS A 70 2.77 21.94 5.25
#